data_AF-A0A2L2YVT9-F1
#
_entry.id   AF-A0A2L2YVT9-F1
#
_cell.length_a   1.000
_cell.length_b   1.000
_cell.length_c   1.000
_cell.angle_alpha   90.00
_cell.angle_beta   90.00
_cell.angle_gamma   90.00
#
_symmetry.space_group_name_H-M   'P 1'
#
loop_
_entity.id
_entity.type
_entity.pdbx_description
1 polymer ?
#
loop_
_entity_poly.entity_id
_entity_poly.type
_entity_poly.pdbx_seq_one_letter_code
_entity_poly.pdbx_strand_id
1 'polypeptide(L)'
;QCSSEILIIVSMLSVPAIFYRPKGREEESDLAREKFQVPESDHLTFLNVYIQWKQHNFSSSWCNEHFIHVKAMRKVREVRQQLKEIMVQQKLPIVSCGNEWDVVRKCICSAYFHQAARLKGIGEYVNCRTGMPCHLHPTSALFGM
;
A
#
# COMPACT_ATOMS: atom_id res chain seq x y z
N GLN A 1 10.15 -7.95 13.83
CA GLN A 1 9.13 -6.94 14.20
C GLN A 1 9.15 -5.84 13.14
N CYS A 2 8.01 -5.29 12.72
CA CYS A 2 7.90 -4.40 11.53
C CYS A 2 6.91 -3.24 11.74
N SER A 3 6.77 -2.76 12.99
CA SER A 3 5.75 -1.77 13.34
C SER A 3 5.94 -0.42 12.65
N SER A 4 7.18 -0.05 12.28
CA SER A 4 7.45 1.15 11.48
C SER A 4 6.82 1.07 10.07
N GLU A 5 6.96 -0.07 9.39
CA GLU A 5 6.44 -0.31 8.04
C GLU A 5 4.92 -0.45 8.07
N ILE A 6 4.38 -1.22 9.02
CA ILE A 6 2.94 -1.42 9.16
C ILE A 6 2.22 -0.10 9.49
N LEU A 7 2.82 0.76 10.32
CA LEU A 7 2.29 2.09 10.59
C LEU A 7 2.14 2.93 9.30
N ILE A 8 3.09 2.84 8.37
CA ILE A 8 2.98 3.50 7.07
C ILE A 8 1.84 2.89 6.26
N ILE A 9 1.80 1.56 6.12
CA ILE A 9 0.80 0.85 5.32
C ILE A 9 -0.62 1.16 5.82
N VAL A 10 -0.87 1.08 7.14
CA VAL A 10 -2.16 1.42 7.74
C VAL A 10 -2.54 2.87 7.44
N SER A 11 -1.59 3.79 7.49
CA SER A 11 -1.83 5.20 7.15
C SER A 11 -2.19 5.40 5.68
N MET A 12 -1.56 4.66 4.77
CA MET A 12 -1.86 4.67 3.33
C MET A 12 -3.25 4.09 3.03
N LEU A 13 -3.65 3.04 3.75
CA LEU A 13 -4.99 2.43 3.62
C LEU A 13 -6.10 3.28 4.24
N SER A 14 -5.76 4.22 5.13
CA SER A 14 -6.73 5.08 5.82
C SER A 14 -7.15 6.32 5.01
N VAL A 15 -6.59 6.50 3.82
CA VAL A 15 -6.95 7.60 2.90
C VAL A 15 -7.58 7.03 1.62
N PRO A 16 -8.34 7.85 0.87
CA PRO A 16 -8.80 7.47 -0.46
C PRO A 16 -7.63 7.15 -1.41
N ALA A 17 -7.96 6.63 -2.59
CA ALA A 17 -6.97 6.29 -3.62
C ALA A 17 -5.93 7.40 -3.82
N ILE A 18 -4.65 7.04 -3.70
CA ILE A 18 -3.53 7.99 -3.80
C ILE A 18 -3.13 8.26 -5.26
N PHE A 19 -3.36 7.29 -6.15
CA PHE A 19 -3.02 7.40 -7.56
C PHE A 19 -4.21 7.98 -8.32
N TYR A 20 -3.94 8.80 -9.32
CA TYR A 20 -4.96 9.27 -10.25
C TYR A 20 -4.56 8.98 -11.68
N ARG A 21 -5.56 8.68 -12.51
CA ARG A 21 -5.38 8.31 -13.91
C ARG A 21 -6.12 9.34 -14.79
N PRO A 22 -5.45 10.42 -15.22
CA PRO A 22 -6.08 11.50 -15.96
C PRO A 22 -6.41 11.07 -17.39
N LYS A 23 -7.57 11.53 -17.91
CA LYS A 23 -7.98 11.25 -19.29
C LYS A 23 -7.00 11.89 -20.29
N GLY A 24 -6.57 11.11 -21.28
CA GLY A 24 -5.58 11.52 -22.30
C GLY A 24 -4.11 11.34 -21.89
N ARG A 25 -3.82 10.90 -20.65
CA ARG A 25 -2.46 10.59 -20.16
C ARG A 25 -2.46 9.30 -19.33
N GLU A 26 -3.35 8.37 -19.68
CA GLU A 26 -3.52 7.10 -18.98
C GLU A 26 -2.26 6.25 -19.04
N GLU A 27 -1.65 6.09 -20.21
CA GLU A 27 -0.44 5.28 -20.40
C GLU A 27 0.74 5.82 -19.57
N GLU A 28 0.94 7.15 -19.56
CA GLU A 28 2.00 7.77 -18.75
C GLU A 28 1.79 7.54 -17.25
N SER A 29 0.53 7.60 -16.79
CA SER A 29 0.15 7.35 -15.41
C SER A 29 0.39 5.89 -15.01
N ASP A 30 0.03 4.95 -15.89
CA ASP A 30 0.23 3.52 -15.66
C ASP A 30 1.73 3.18 -15.62
N LEU A 31 2.54 3.70 -16.56
CA LEU A 31 4.01 3.56 -16.57
C LEU A 31 4.68 4.17 -15.34
N ALA A 32 4.19 5.31 -14.85
CA ALA A 32 4.71 5.90 -13.62
C ALA A 32 4.38 5.02 -12.40
N ARG A 33 3.19 4.41 -12.37
CA ARG A 33 2.75 3.53 -11.28
C ARG A 33 3.52 2.22 -11.26
N GLU A 34 3.83 1.63 -12.41
CA GLU A 34 4.61 0.38 -12.53
C GLU A 34 5.97 0.47 -11.82
N LYS A 35 6.62 1.64 -11.85
CA LYS A 35 7.91 1.86 -11.15
C LYS A 35 7.84 1.69 -9.63
N PHE A 36 6.64 1.77 -9.04
CA PHE A 36 6.43 1.56 -7.62
C PHE A 36 5.98 0.16 -7.28
N GLN A 37 5.50 -0.61 -8.26
CA GLN A 37 4.91 -1.91 -8.03
C GLN A 37 5.93 -2.84 -7.40
N VAL A 38 5.52 -3.39 -6.27
CA VAL A 38 6.18 -4.54 -5.68
C VAL A 38 5.45 -5.76 -6.19
N PRO A 39 6.13 -6.69 -6.88
CA PRO A 39 5.51 -7.92 -7.33
C PRO A 39 4.77 -8.61 -6.19
N GLU A 40 3.56 -9.05 -6.48
CA GLU A 40 2.69 -9.79 -5.56
C GLU A 40 2.24 -9.04 -4.30
N SER A 41 2.41 -7.71 -4.22
CA SER A 41 2.00 -6.98 -3.02
C SER A 41 1.64 -5.51 -3.24
N ASP A 42 0.35 -5.23 -3.24
CA ASP A 42 -0.19 -3.86 -3.21
C ASP A 42 0.18 -3.11 -1.91
N HIS A 43 0.19 -3.82 -0.77
CA HIS A 43 0.57 -3.24 0.52
C HIS A 43 2.03 -2.75 0.52
N LEU A 44 2.95 -3.54 -0.05
CA LEU A 44 4.35 -3.15 -0.17
C LEU A 44 4.56 -2.11 -1.27
N THR A 45 3.71 -2.10 -2.30
CA THR A 45 3.67 -0.99 -3.28
C THR A 45 3.37 0.33 -2.57
N PHE A 46 2.38 0.39 -1.68
CA PHE A 46 2.14 1.60 -0.87
C PHE A 46 3.31 1.98 0.02
N LEU A 47 3.95 1.00 0.67
CA LEU A 47 5.15 1.25 1.46
C LEU A 47 6.26 1.87 0.60
N ASN A 48 6.51 1.33 -0.59
CA ASN A 48 7.51 1.81 -1.54
C ASN A 48 7.22 3.27 -1.98
N VAL A 49 5.98 3.58 -2.36
CA VAL A 49 5.56 4.95 -2.71
C VAL A 49 5.88 5.93 -1.58
N TYR A 50 5.52 5.59 -0.34
CA TYR A 50 5.76 6.48 0.79
C TYR A 50 7.25 6.68 1.06
N ILE A 51 8.06 5.62 0.98
CA ILE A 51 9.51 5.68 1.18
C ILE A 51 10.16 6.58 0.12
N GLN A 52 9.83 6.40 -1.16
CA GLN A 52 10.36 7.24 -2.23
C GLN A 52 9.93 8.69 -2.07
N TRP A 53 8.64 8.94 -1.78
CA TRP A 53 8.16 10.30 -1.53
C TRP A 53 8.89 10.98 -0.36
N LYS A 54 9.18 10.23 0.71
CA LYS A 54 9.99 10.70 1.85
C LYS A 54 11.43 11.00 1.44
N GLN A 55 12.07 10.16 0.62
CA GLN A 55 13.42 10.39 0.09
C GLN A 55 13.48 11.65 -0.79
N HIS A 56 12.40 11.96 -1.51
CA HIS A 56 12.21 13.20 -2.24
C HIS A 56 11.64 14.35 -1.39
N ASN A 57 11.94 14.36 -0.09
CA ASN A 57 11.59 15.43 0.86
C ASN A 57 10.10 15.79 0.88
N PHE A 58 9.22 14.82 0.65
CA PHE A 58 7.78 15.04 0.58
C PHE A 58 7.36 16.04 -0.51
N SER A 59 8.12 16.10 -1.61
CA SER A 59 7.91 17.04 -2.72
C SER A 59 6.53 16.91 -3.35
N SER A 60 5.87 18.05 -3.56
CA SER A 60 4.61 18.11 -4.30
C SER A 60 4.83 17.99 -5.82
N SER A 61 5.98 18.45 -6.34
CA SER A 61 6.35 18.24 -7.76
C SER A 61 6.50 16.77 -8.06
N TRP A 62 7.20 16.04 -7.19
CA TRP A 62 7.40 14.60 -7.31
C TRP A 62 6.06 13.85 -7.37
N CYS A 63 5.12 14.18 -6.48
CA CYS A 63 3.78 13.59 -6.56
C CYS A 63 3.09 13.85 -7.90
N ASN A 64 3.18 15.07 -8.44
CA ASN A 64 2.55 15.41 -9.72
C ASN A 64 3.20 14.66 -10.89
N GLU A 65 4.54 14.55 -10.90
CA GLU A 65 5.30 13.80 -11.90
C GLU A 65 4.97 12.30 -11.91
N HIS A 66 4.59 11.77 -10.73
CA HIS A 66 4.25 10.36 -10.53
C HIS A 66 2.74 10.09 -10.45
N PHE A 67 1.90 11.05 -10.83
CA PHE A 67 0.44 10.91 -10.84
C PHE A 67 -0.16 10.50 -9.47
N ILE A 68 0.37 11.08 -8.40
CA ILE A 68 -0.04 10.89 -7.02
C ILE A 68 -0.73 12.14 -6.48
N HIS A 69 -1.87 11.97 -5.82
CA HIS A 69 -2.59 13.05 -5.16
C HIS A 69 -1.81 13.59 -3.96
N VAL A 70 -1.24 14.79 -4.12
CA VAL A 70 -0.52 15.51 -3.05
C VAL A 70 -1.37 15.66 -1.78
N LYS A 71 -2.66 16.00 -1.93
CA LYS A 71 -3.59 16.17 -0.79
C LYS A 71 -3.77 14.85 -0.02
N ALA A 72 -3.89 13.72 -0.72
CA ALA A 72 -4.01 12.41 -0.09
C ALA A 72 -2.71 12.06 0.67
N MET A 73 -1.54 12.26 0.05
CA MET A 73 -0.26 11.97 0.70
C MET A 73 0.04 12.86 1.92
N ARG A 74 -0.37 14.13 1.89
CA ARG A 74 -0.35 14.99 3.09
C ARG A 74 -1.21 14.40 4.20
N LYS A 75 -2.42 13.94 3.87
CA LYS A 75 -3.31 13.29 4.83
C LYS A 75 -2.71 12.01 5.41
N VAL A 76 -2.05 11.19 4.59
CA VAL A 76 -1.30 10.02 5.07
C VAL A 76 -0.29 10.39 6.14
N ARG A 77 0.48 11.48 5.97
CA ARG A 77 1.46 11.92 6.98
C ARG A 77 0.79 12.33 8.29
N GLU A 78 -0.33 13.06 8.21
CA GLU A 78 -1.10 13.45 9.40
C GLU A 78 -1.57 12.21 10.16
N VAL A 79 -2.22 11.26 9.47
CA VAL A 79 -2.71 10.00 10.07
C VAL A 79 -1.55 9.22 10.68
N ARG A 80 -0.44 9.09 9.95
CA ARG A 80 0.76 8.40 10.44
C ARG A 80 1.32 9.05 11.71
N GLN A 81 1.34 10.38 11.76
CA GLN A 81 1.84 11.12 12.92
C GLN A 81 0.93 10.92 14.14
N GLN A 82 -0.39 10.99 13.96
CA GLN A 82 -1.35 10.72 15.04
C GLN A 82 -1.24 9.29 15.57
N LEU A 83 -1.19 8.29 14.68
CA LEU A 83 -1.01 6.90 15.07
C LEU A 83 0.33 6.67 15.78
N LYS A 84 1.40 7.33 15.32
CA LYS A 84 2.72 7.29 15.98
C LYS A 84 2.64 7.80 17.41
N GLU A 85 1.97 8.93 17.63
CA GLU A 85 1.82 9.54 18.96
C GLU A 85 1.06 8.61 19.91
N ILE A 86 -0.04 7.99 19.44
CA ILE A 86 -0.80 6.99 20.20
C ILE A 86 0.08 5.80 20.55
N MET A 87 0.86 5.26 19.60
CA MET A 87 1.77 4.15 19.87
C MET A 87 2.79 4.49 20.96
N VAL A 88 3.37 5.70 20.92
CA VAL A 88 4.32 6.18 21.94
C VAL A 88 3.64 6.30 23.31
N GLN A 89 2.43 6.88 23.38
CA GLN A 89 1.66 6.99 24.62
C GLN A 89 1.35 5.62 25.23
N GLN A 90 1.03 4.64 24.37
CA GLN A 90 0.76 3.25 24.77
C GLN A 90 2.03 2.41 24.98
N LYS A 91 3.22 3.01 24.90
CA LYS A 91 4.53 2.33 25.04
C LYS A 91 4.73 1.18 24.04
N LEU A 92 4.11 1.28 22.87
CA LEU A 92 4.30 0.32 21.78
C LEU A 92 5.59 0.65 21.02
N PRO A 93 6.54 -0.29 20.91
CA PRO A 93 7.81 -0.04 20.26
C PRO A 93 7.64 0.14 18.75
N ILE A 94 8.30 1.15 18.20
CA ILE A 94 8.36 1.41 16.76
C ILE A 94 9.70 0.88 16.24
N VAL A 95 9.64 -0.27 15.56
CA VAL A 95 10.80 -1.02 15.08
C VAL A 95 10.64 -1.26 13.60
N SER A 96 11.72 -1.04 12.86
CA SER A 96 11.79 -1.34 11.43
C SER A 96 12.30 -2.77 11.23
N CYS A 97 11.74 -3.49 10.26
CA CYS A 97 12.30 -4.77 9.79
C CYS A 97 13.35 -4.61 8.68
N GLY A 98 13.72 -3.38 8.30
CA GLY A 98 14.62 -3.15 7.18
C GLY A 98 14.10 -3.78 5.89
N ASN A 99 14.91 -4.67 5.29
CA ASN A 99 14.59 -5.33 4.02
C ASN A 99 13.90 -6.70 4.17
N GLU A 100 13.52 -7.11 5.40
CA GLU A 100 12.85 -8.39 5.65
C GLU A 100 11.33 -8.29 5.44
N TRP A 101 10.91 -8.24 4.17
CA TRP A 101 9.51 -7.94 3.80
C TRP A 101 8.52 -9.05 4.19
N ASP A 102 9.00 -10.27 4.41
CA ASP A 102 8.16 -11.38 4.87
C ASP A 102 7.59 -11.16 6.27
N VAL A 103 8.29 -10.40 7.11
CA VAL A 103 7.79 -10.03 8.43
C VAL A 103 6.58 -9.11 8.30
N VAL A 104 6.57 -8.21 7.30
CA VAL A 104 5.43 -7.34 6.98
C VAL A 104 4.25 -8.19 6.49
N ARG A 105 4.49 -9.12 5.55
CA ARG A 105 3.45 -10.03 5.03
C ARG A 105 2.83 -10.88 6.13
N LYS A 106 3.65 -11.45 7.03
CA LYS A 106 3.18 -12.21 8.21
C LYS A 106 2.31 -11.35 9.13
N CYS A 107 2.70 -10.10 9.38
CA CYS A 107 1.90 -9.19 10.19
C CYS A 107 0.54 -8.88 9.56
N ILE A 108 0.50 -8.56 8.26
CA ILE A 108 -0.76 -8.35 7.54
C ILE A 108 -1.64 -9.60 7.61
N CYS A 109 -1.07 -10.78 7.34
CA CYS A 109 -1.79 -12.04 7.41
C CYS A 109 -2.39 -12.29 8.80
N SER A 110 -1.66 -12.00 9.88
CA SER A 110 -2.16 -12.20 11.25
C SER A 110 -3.44 -11.42 11.57
N ALA A 111 -3.67 -10.27 10.92
CA ALA A 111 -4.88 -9.46 11.10
C ALA A 111 -5.94 -9.72 10.02
N TYR A 112 -5.51 -9.84 8.76
CA TYR A 112 -6.39 -9.91 7.58
C TYR A 112 -6.65 -11.34 7.08
N PHE A 113 -6.28 -12.40 7.82
CA PHE A 113 -6.51 -13.79 7.40
C PHE A 113 -7.97 -14.09 7.01
N HIS A 114 -8.93 -13.40 7.65
CA HIS A 114 -10.36 -13.56 7.37
C HIS A 114 -10.81 -12.91 6.03
N GLN A 115 -9.96 -12.08 5.42
CA GLN A 115 -10.15 -11.48 4.10
C GLN A 115 -9.34 -12.20 2.99
N ALA A 116 -8.73 -13.35 3.31
CA ALA A 116 -7.94 -14.09 2.34
C ALA A 116 -8.82 -14.65 1.22
N ALA A 117 -8.25 -14.69 0.01
CA ALA A 117 -8.80 -15.41 -1.14
C ALA A 117 -7.74 -16.34 -1.71
N ARG A 118 -8.18 -17.45 -2.30
CA ARG A 118 -7.32 -18.43 -2.98
C ARG A 118 -7.63 -18.49 -4.46
N LEU A 119 -6.61 -18.75 -5.27
CA LEU A 119 -6.77 -19.00 -6.70
C LEU A 119 -7.51 -20.33 -6.91
N LYS A 120 -8.57 -20.31 -7.71
CA LYS A 120 -9.37 -21.49 -8.08
C LYS A 120 -9.12 -21.92 -9.53
N GLY A 121 -8.85 -20.95 -10.40
CA GLY A 121 -8.58 -21.12 -11.83
C GLY A 121 -7.87 -19.90 -12.38
N ILE A 122 -7.72 -19.80 -13.70
CA ILE A 122 -7.04 -18.67 -14.34
C ILE A 122 -7.83 -17.38 -14.09
N GLY A 123 -7.27 -16.45 -13.32
CA GLY A 123 -7.89 -15.16 -12.99
C GLY A 123 -9.12 -15.24 -12.07
N GLU A 124 -9.45 -16.43 -11.56
CA GLU A 124 -10.60 -16.65 -10.67
C GLU A 124 -10.14 -16.91 -9.24
N TYR A 125 -10.61 -16.08 -8.32
CA TYR A 125 -10.33 -16.20 -6.89
C TYR A 125 -11.61 -16.56 -6.15
N VAL A 126 -11.45 -17.20 -4.99
CA VAL A 126 -12.56 -17.49 -4.09
C VAL A 126 -12.16 -17.07 -2.69
N ASN A 127 -13.02 -16.30 -2.03
CA ASN A 127 -12.82 -15.92 -0.63
C ASN A 127 -12.75 -17.18 0.25
N CYS A 128 -11.70 -17.32 1.05
CA CYS A 128 -11.43 -18.50 1.85
C CYS A 128 -12.46 -18.72 2.98
N ARG A 129 -13.14 -17.66 3.42
CA ARG A 129 -14.12 -17.70 4.51
C ARG A 129 -15.54 -17.91 4.01
N THR A 130 -15.97 -17.14 3.01
CA THR A 130 -17.37 -17.16 2.54
C THR A 130 -17.60 -18.07 1.34
N GLY A 131 -16.54 -18.48 0.64
CA GLY A 131 -16.64 -19.21 -0.62
C GLY A 131 -17.14 -18.35 -1.79
N MET A 132 -17.30 -17.04 -1.60
CA MET A 132 -17.75 -16.14 -2.65
C MET A 132 -16.69 -16.02 -3.75
N PRO A 133 -17.09 -16.12 -5.05
CA PRO A 133 -16.22 -15.77 -6.16
C PRO A 133 -15.74 -14.33 -6.06
N CYS A 134 -14.48 -14.10 -6.41
CA CYS A 134 -13.81 -12.80 -6.36
C CYS A 134 -12.88 -12.67 -7.58
N HIS A 135 -12.62 -11.44 -8.00
CA HIS A 135 -11.66 -11.12 -9.04
C HIS A 135 -10.67 -10.08 -8.53
N LEU A 136 -9.43 -10.13 -9.04
CA LEU A 136 -8.48 -9.07 -8.79
C LEU A 136 -8.95 -7.79 -9.47
N HIS A 137 -8.86 -6.68 -8.74
CA HIS A 137 -9.12 -5.38 -9.33
C HIS A 137 -8.00 -5.05 -10.35
N PRO A 138 -8.31 -4.41 -11.51
CA PRO A 138 -7.32 -4.08 -12.55
C PRO A 138 -6.13 -3.23 -12.10
N THR A 139 -6.23 -2.61 -10.91
CA THR A 139 -5.15 -1.78 -10.35
C THR A 139 -4.20 -2.56 -9.44
N SER A 140 -4.47 -3.84 -9.17
CA SER A 140 -3.61 -4.66 -8.32
C SER A 140 -2.30 -4.99 -9.04
N ALA A 141 -1.21 -5.02 -8.31
CA ALA A 141 0.09 -5.50 -8.78
C ALA A 141 0.08 -6.99 -9.17
N LEU A 142 -0.96 -7.74 -8.80
CA LEU A 142 -1.17 -9.14 -9.20
C LEU A 142 -2.00 -9.28 -10.49
N PHE A 143 -2.55 -8.17 -11.02
CA PHE A 143 -3.41 -8.25 -12.20
C PHE A 143 -2.60 -8.57 -13.45
N GLY A 144 -2.90 -9.69 -14.11
CA GLY A 144 -2.21 -10.12 -15.34
C GLY A 144 -1.00 -11.04 -15.13
N MET A 145 -0.72 -11.46 -13.89
CA MET A 145 0.19 -12.58 -13.59
C MET A 145 -0.50 -13.94 -13.71
#